data_AF-A0A9P3IL97-F1
#
_entry.id   AF-A0A9P3IL97-F1
#
_cell.length_a   1.000
_cell.length_b   1.000
_cell.length_c   1.000
_cell.angle_alpha   90.00
_cell.angle_beta   90.00
_cell.angle_gamma   90.00
#
_symmetry.space_group_name_H-M   'P 1'
#
loop_
_entity.id
_entity.type
_entity.pdbx_description
1 polymer ?
#
loop_
_entity_poly.entity_id
_entity_poly.type
_entity_poly.pdbx_seq_one_letter_code
_entity_poly.pdbx_strand_id
1 'polypeptide(L)'
;MCYPDGPSLVPTCSCDLGYVQPGRIICAADGWNRSLPISGPILSPFTLLTKGTQRETAGIFMAKPVTLFAYPGGPSLGCGVELAFSVNFTFALVPQAGTVGSNGFAFVIAAKAKVGKPDGVGYGGVGSRSIAVEFDTFQNVKHRDMSKQHVGLNINGSDESLVAVESPFTLTDSNIYTAWVDYEPGNRGTIQVFLGDSKEKPEEPLLQRELSLCAVLQAGVQQQAFFFGFVASTTVQPFQKHVIVYSNVQTEIPPPKLVQINEQARGLSLSLATYAPPQANPSRAM
;
A
#
# COMPACT_ATOMS: atom_id res chain seq x y z
N MET A 1 -15.28 -21.74 10.33
CA MET A 1 -15.62 -21.94 11.75
C MET A 1 -14.40 -22.49 12.48
N CYS A 2 -14.11 -22.00 13.68
CA CYS A 2 -13.26 -22.69 14.66
C CYS A 2 -14.22 -23.33 15.68
N TYR A 3 -13.95 -24.54 16.14
CA TYR A 3 -14.53 -25.05 17.39
C TYR A 3 -13.38 -25.45 18.34
N PRO A 4 -13.59 -25.32 19.66
CA PRO A 4 -12.64 -25.72 20.69
C PRO A 4 -12.81 -27.25 20.94
N ASP A 5 -11.90 -28.00 21.53
CA ASP A 5 -11.48 -27.94 22.93
C ASP A 5 -10.26 -28.86 23.12
N GLY A 6 -9.38 -28.46 24.01
CA GLY A 6 -8.37 -29.31 24.64
C GLY A 6 -7.78 -28.55 25.83
N PRO A 7 -7.56 -29.16 27.01
CA PRO A 7 -7.24 -28.45 28.25
C PRO A 7 -5.78 -27.97 28.32
N SER A 8 -5.18 -27.65 27.18
CA SER A 8 -3.80 -27.20 27.05
C SER A 8 -3.69 -26.43 25.74
N LEU A 9 -2.93 -25.32 25.73
CA LEU A 9 -2.76 -24.33 24.64
C LEU A 9 -3.85 -23.23 24.68
N VAL A 10 -3.61 -21.94 24.38
CA VAL A 10 -3.02 -21.37 23.16
C VAL A 10 -2.51 -19.92 23.43
N PRO A 11 -1.43 -19.44 22.78
CA PRO A 11 -1.02 -18.03 22.81
C PRO A 11 -2.09 -17.13 22.17
N THR A 12 -2.50 -16.10 22.90
CA THR A 12 -3.42 -15.07 22.45
C THR A 12 -2.80 -14.21 21.35
N CYS A 13 -3.19 -14.42 20.09
CA CYS A 13 -3.02 -13.41 19.05
C CYS A 13 -4.20 -12.43 19.15
N SER A 14 -4.01 -11.30 19.84
CA SER A 14 -4.96 -10.18 19.80
C SER A 14 -4.77 -9.43 18.48
N CYS A 15 -5.78 -9.42 17.60
CA CYS A 15 -5.80 -8.63 16.38
C CYS A 15 -6.52 -7.31 16.67
N ASP A 16 -5.83 -6.18 16.56
CA ASP A 16 -6.41 -4.83 16.73
C ASP A 16 -7.04 -4.35 15.41
N LEU A 17 -7.83 -5.22 14.80
CA LEU A 17 -8.70 -4.88 13.68
C LEU A 17 -10.06 -4.59 14.31
N GLY A 18 -10.51 -3.32 14.27
CA GLY A 18 -11.85 -2.93 14.76
C GLY A 18 -13.00 -3.70 14.07
N TYR A 19 -14.25 -3.21 14.13
CA TYR A 19 -15.41 -3.95 13.58
C TYR A 19 -15.23 -4.44 12.12
N VAL A 20 -14.88 -5.72 11.96
CA VAL A 20 -14.69 -6.43 10.68
C VAL A 20 -16.04 -7.04 10.26
N GLN A 21 -16.46 -6.83 9.00
CA GLN A 21 -17.62 -7.52 8.43
C GLN A 21 -17.27 -8.98 8.06
N PRO A 22 -18.25 -9.91 7.99
CA PRO A 22 -17.97 -11.34 7.91
C PRO A 22 -17.17 -11.73 6.65
N GLY A 23 -15.92 -12.16 6.86
CA GLY A 23 -14.96 -12.61 5.86
C GLY A 23 -13.60 -12.79 6.53
N ARG A 24 -13.17 -14.04 6.71
CA ARG A 24 -12.21 -14.48 7.74
C ARG A 24 -10.78 -13.97 7.49
N ILE A 25 -10.30 -12.98 8.25
CA ILE A 25 -8.89 -12.55 8.30
C ILE A 25 -8.16 -13.37 9.37
N ILE A 26 -6.94 -13.87 9.07
CA ILE A 26 -5.99 -14.36 10.10
C ILE A 26 -4.71 -13.51 10.00
N CYS A 27 -4.30 -12.96 11.14
CA CYS A 27 -3.18 -12.04 11.29
C CYS A 27 -1.84 -12.80 11.35
N ALA A 28 -0.80 -12.29 10.68
CA ALA A 28 0.57 -12.75 10.86
C ALA A 28 1.50 -11.56 11.13
N ALA A 29 2.57 -11.79 11.90
CA ALA A 29 3.36 -10.73 12.50
C ALA A 29 4.36 -10.05 11.54
N ASP A 30 4.54 -10.57 10.32
CA ASP A 30 5.65 -10.31 9.40
C ASP A 30 5.22 -10.14 7.91
N GLY A 31 4.84 -8.92 7.52
CA GLY A 31 4.76 -8.48 6.12
C GLY A 31 3.64 -9.06 5.25
N TRP A 32 3.68 -8.74 3.95
CA TRP A 32 2.71 -9.18 2.93
C TRP A 32 2.67 -10.70 2.72
N ASN A 33 3.83 -11.35 2.87
CA ASN A 33 4.00 -12.77 2.61
C ASN A 33 3.20 -13.67 3.57
N ARG A 34 2.70 -13.13 4.67
CA ARG A 34 1.90 -13.89 5.65
C ARG A 34 0.51 -13.33 5.94
N SER A 35 0.12 -12.20 5.35
CA SER A 35 -1.26 -11.71 5.45
C SER A 35 -2.23 -12.64 4.73
N LEU A 36 -3.32 -13.08 5.38
CA LEU A 36 -4.35 -13.83 4.64
C LEU A 36 -5.16 -12.89 3.72
N PRO A 37 -5.39 -13.29 2.47
CA PRO A 37 -6.13 -12.50 1.50
C PRO A 37 -7.61 -12.39 1.89
N ILE A 38 -8.22 -11.24 1.62
CA ILE A 38 -9.68 -11.05 1.72
C ILE A 38 -10.38 -11.85 0.60
N SER A 39 -9.66 -12.10 -0.50
CA SER A 39 -9.93 -13.11 -1.54
C SER A 39 -8.70 -13.26 -2.46
N GLY A 40 -8.40 -14.49 -2.92
CA GLY A 40 -7.23 -14.84 -3.77
C GLY A 40 -6.27 -15.84 -3.08
N PRO A 41 -5.44 -16.61 -3.80
CA PRO A 41 -4.42 -17.46 -3.18
C PRO A 41 -3.05 -16.78 -3.09
N ILE A 42 -2.35 -16.95 -1.96
CA ILE A 42 -0.89 -16.72 -1.90
C ILE A 42 -0.21 -17.97 -2.45
N LEU A 43 0.68 -17.78 -3.43
CA LEU A 43 1.43 -18.84 -4.08
C LEU A 43 2.90 -18.43 -4.14
N SER A 44 3.63 -18.61 -3.03
CA SER A 44 5.06 -18.26 -2.96
C SER A 44 5.81 -18.81 -4.18
N PRO A 45 6.56 -17.98 -4.94
CA PRO A 45 7.08 -16.65 -4.58
C PRO A 45 6.21 -15.44 -5.00
N PHE A 46 4.91 -15.60 -5.21
CA PHE A 46 4.01 -14.51 -5.63
C PHE A 46 2.64 -14.58 -4.95
N THR A 47 1.85 -13.52 -5.10
CA THR A 47 0.41 -13.49 -4.75
C THR A 47 -0.39 -13.32 -6.03
N LEU A 48 -1.40 -14.17 -6.18
CA LEU A 48 -2.41 -14.01 -7.22
C LEU A 48 -3.62 -13.31 -6.61
N LEU A 49 -3.86 -12.05 -6.99
CA LEU A 49 -5.04 -11.33 -6.52
C LEU A 49 -6.28 -11.91 -7.20
N THR A 50 -6.35 -11.88 -8.54
CA THR A 50 -7.45 -12.51 -9.29
C THR A 50 -6.91 -13.58 -10.26
N LYS A 51 -7.73 -14.60 -10.54
CA LYS A 51 -7.36 -15.70 -11.43
C LYS A 51 -7.61 -15.39 -12.91
N GLY A 52 -8.26 -14.25 -13.18
CA GLY A 52 -8.66 -13.87 -14.53
C GLY A 52 -9.92 -14.63 -14.93
N THR A 53 -10.94 -14.62 -14.08
CA THR A 53 -12.30 -15.07 -14.43
C THR A 53 -13.29 -13.90 -14.34
N GLN A 54 -14.57 -14.11 -14.64
CA GLN A 54 -15.54 -13.01 -14.69
C GLN A 54 -15.88 -12.50 -13.28
N ARG A 55 -15.91 -11.18 -13.11
CA ARG A 55 -16.42 -10.48 -11.91
C ARG A 55 -15.72 -10.89 -10.60
N GLU A 56 -14.40 -11.05 -10.64
CA GLU A 56 -13.58 -11.29 -9.46
C GLU A 56 -13.26 -9.97 -8.76
N THR A 57 -13.23 -9.99 -7.44
CA THR A 57 -12.61 -8.94 -6.62
C THR A 57 -11.68 -9.59 -5.63
N ALA A 58 -10.53 -8.97 -5.42
CA ALA A 58 -9.53 -9.48 -4.51
C ALA A 58 -8.81 -8.36 -3.80
N GLY A 59 -8.25 -8.72 -2.64
CA GLY A 59 -7.30 -7.86 -1.99
C GLY A 59 -6.53 -8.56 -0.88
N ILE A 60 -5.36 -8.01 -0.60
CA ILE A 60 -4.45 -8.44 0.44
C ILE A 60 -3.95 -7.19 1.16
N PHE A 61 -3.92 -7.21 2.48
CA PHE A 61 -3.50 -6.06 3.29
C PHE A 61 -2.49 -6.52 4.33
N MET A 62 -1.55 -5.64 4.68
CA MET A 62 -0.68 -5.85 5.83
C MET A 62 -1.52 -6.16 7.07
N ALA A 63 -1.12 -7.19 7.82
CA ALA A 63 -1.85 -7.62 9.01
C ALA A 63 -1.69 -6.65 10.19
N LYS A 64 -0.62 -5.85 10.19
CA LYS A 64 -0.38 -4.79 11.18
C LYS A 64 -0.60 -3.42 10.54
N PRO A 65 -1.16 -2.47 11.28
CA PRO A 65 -1.22 -1.09 10.81
C PRO A 65 0.19 -0.52 10.57
N VAL A 66 0.29 0.36 9.60
CA VAL A 66 1.48 1.17 9.33
C VAL A 66 1.37 2.51 10.02
N THR A 67 2.49 3.00 10.53
CA THR A 67 2.56 4.32 11.18
C THR A 67 2.79 5.39 10.11
N LEU A 68 1.77 6.20 9.84
CA LEU A 68 1.84 7.32 8.89
C LEU A 68 1.89 8.69 9.59
N PHE A 69 1.66 8.72 10.90
CA PHE A 69 1.59 9.93 11.70
C PHE A 69 2.34 9.73 13.02
N ALA A 70 3.15 10.71 13.40
CA ALA A 70 3.76 10.80 14.72
C ALA A 70 3.01 11.78 15.61
N TYR A 71 2.94 11.47 16.91
CA TYR A 71 2.24 12.28 17.90
C TYR A 71 3.19 12.67 19.05
N PRO A 72 4.07 13.68 18.87
CA PRO A 72 5.11 14.02 19.84
C PRO A 72 4.60 14.45 21.23
N GLY A 73 3.33 14.84 21.33
CA GLY A 73 2.65 15.20 22.58
C GLY A 73 1.61 14.16 23.05
N GLY A 74 1.60 12.96 22.49
CA GLY A 74 0.56 11.96 22.72
C GLY A 74 -0.68 12.17 21.82
N PRO A 75 -1.71 11.33 21.98
CA PRO A 75 -2.89 11.33 21.10
C PRO A 75 -3.55 12.71 21.00
N SER A 76 -3.71 13.23 19.78
CA SER A 76 -4.37 14.52 19.51
C SER A 76 -5.69 14.36 18.75
N LEU A 77 -6.61 15.30 18.96
CA LEU A 77 -7.88 15.38 18.22
C LEU A 77 -7.69 15.61 16.71
N GLY A 78 -6.60 16.28 16.32
CA GLY A 78 -6.18 16.44 14.93
C GLY A 78 -5.13 15.41 14.51
N CYS A 79 -4.75 15.46 13.24
CA CYS A 79 -3.66 14.63 12.72
C CYS A 79 -2.34 14.97 13.42
N GLY A 80 -1.52 13.93 13.60
CA GLY A 80 -0.13 14.09 14.02
C GLY A 80 0.73 14.66 12.88
N VAL A 81 2.04 14.68 13.11
CA VAL A 81 3.03 15.01 12.08
C VAL A 81 3.04 13.88 11.05
N GLU A 82 2.78 14.20 9.78
CA GLU A 82 2.86 13.24 8.67
C GLU A 82 4.29 12.68 8.54
N LEU A 83 4.39 11.36 8.32
CA LEU A 83 5.66 10.66 8.19
C LEU A 83 5.92 10.29 6.73
N ALA A 84 7.20 10.36 6.33
CA ALA A 84 7.63 9.88 5.02
C ALA A 84 7.51 8.35 4.92
N PHE A 85 7.20 7.85 3.73
CA PHE A 85 7.32 6.43 3.43
C PHE A 85 7.79 6.21 1.99
N SER A 86 8.37 5.05 1.74
CA SER A 86 8.65 4.54 0.40
C SER A 86 8.25 3.08 0.36
N VAL A 87 7.45 2.72 -0.64
CA VAL A 87 7.00 1.34 -0.87
C VAL A 87 7.30 1.00 -2.31
N ASN A 88 7.85 -0.18 -2.56
CA ASN A 88 7.95 -0.73 -3.90
C ASN A 88 7.33 -2.12 -3.97
N PHE A 89 6.87 -2.47 -5.17
CA PHE A 89 6.34 -3.79 -5.47
C PHE A 89 6.52 -4.09 -6.95
N THR A 90 6.68 -5.37 -7.22
CA THR A 90 6.80 -5.89 -8.58
C THR A 90 5.51 -6.62 -8.94
N PHE A 91 5.03 -6.45 -10.16
CA PHE A 91 3.76 -7.03 -10.60
C PHE A 91 3.79 -7.44 -12.08
N ALA A 92 2.84 -8.28 -12.45
CA ALA A 92 2.53 -8.60 -13.84
C ALA A 92 1.01 -8.69 -14.02
N LEU A 93 0.52 -8.14 -15.13
CA LEU A 93 -0.87 -8.23 -15.54
C LEU A 93 -0.93 -9.14 -16.77
N VAL A 94 -1.57 -10.29 -16.61
CA VAL A 94 -1.49 -11.38 -17.60
C VAL A 94 -2.88 -11.63 -18.18
N PRO A 95 -3.20 -11.09 -19.37
CA PRO A 95 -4.45 -11.34 -20.05
C PRO A 95 -4.60 -12.81 -20.46
N GLN A 96 -5.80 -13.18 -20.87
CA GLN A 96 -5.97 -14.43 -21.60
C GLN A 96 -5.25 -14.34 -22.96
N ALA A 97 -4.67 -15.46 -23.40
CA ALA A 97 -3.95 -15.52 -24.67
C ALA A 97 -4.85 -15.03 -25.83
N GLY A 98 -4.33 -14.07 -26.61
CA GLY A 98 -5.04 -13.48 -27.74
C GLY A 98 -6.13 -12.46 -27.38
N THR A 99 -6.22 -12.02 -26.12
CA THR A 99 -7.19 -10.99 -25.68
C THR A 99 -6.48 -9.75 -25.15
N VAL A 100 -7.22 -8.64 -25.04
CA VAL A 100 -6.82 -7.50 -24.21
C VAL A 100 -7.10 -7.86 -22.74
N GLY A 101 -6.40 -7.23 -21.79
CA GLY A 101 -6.62 -7.39 -20.35
C GLY A 101 -7.55 -6.34 -19.75
N SER A 102 -8.14 -6.62 -18.59
CA SER A 102 -8.98 -5.70 -17.80
C SER A 102 -9.15 -6.23 -16.36
N ASN A 103 -9.36 -5.40 -15.34
CA ASN A 103 -9.33 -3.93 -15.37
C ASN A 103 -8.04 -3.34 -14.81
N GLY A 104 -7.28 -4.09 -14.02
CA GLY A 104 -6.15 -3.55 -13.27
C GLY A 104 -6.27 -3.80 -11.77
N PHE A 105 -5.32 -3.22 -11.05
CA PHE A 105 -5.20 -3.33 -9.61
C PHE A 105 -4.73 -2.00 -9.02
N ALA A 106 -4.81 -1.86 -7.71
CA ALA A 106 -4.29 -0.71 -7.00
C ALA A 106 -3.50 -1.09 -5.76
N PHE A 107 -2.43 -0.34 -5.48
CA PHE A 107 -1.88 -0.23 -4.13
C PHE A 107 -2.77 0.70 -3.31
N VAL A 108 -3.10 0.30 -2.08
CA VAL A 108 -4.09 1.00 -1.25
C VAL A 108 -3.49 1.37 0.10
N ILE A 109 -3.75 2.60 0.54
CA ILE A 109 -3.58 3.04 1.92
C ILE A 109 -4.97 3.28 2.48
N ALA A 110 -5.40 2.55 3.50
CA ALA A 110 -6.76 2.67 4.00
C ALA A 110 -6.86 2.55 5.52
N ALA A 111 -7.81 3.28 6.11
CA ALA A 111 -8.22 3.14 7.51
C ALA A 111 -8.78 1.75 7.86
N LYS A 112 -9.26 1.01 6.84
CA LYS A 112 -9.82 -0.34 6.97
C LYS A 112 -9.29 -1.22 5.84
N ALA A 113 -8.83 -2.42 6.17
CA ALA A 113 -8.54 -3.46 5.19
C ALA A 113 -9.86 -3.97 4.59
N LYS A 114 -10.19 -3.48 3.39
CA LYS A 114 -11.45 -3.78 2.70
C LYS A 114 -11.21 -3.82 1.19
N VAL A 115 -11.93 -4.71 0.50
CA VAL A 115 -12.00 -4.75 -0.97
C VAL A 115 -13.24 -3.97 -1.44
N GLY A 116 -13.09 -3.24 -2.54
CA GLY A 116 -14.16 -2.49 -3.17
C GLY A 116 -15.12 -3.37 -3.99
N LYS A 117 -15.79 -2.75 -4.94
CA LYS A 117 -16.73 -3.39 -5.87
C LYS A 117 -15.99 -4.15 -6.98
N PRO A 118 -16.64 -5.12 -7.66
CA PRO A 118 -16.15 -5.76 -8.89
C PRO A 118 -16.27 -4.81 -10.08
N ASP A 119 -15.56 -3.69 -9.99
CA ASP A 119 -15.56 -2.59 -10.95
C ASP A 119 -14.23 -1.83 -10.87
N GLY A 120 -13.83 -1.18 -11.96
CA GLY A 120 -12.51 -0.53 -12.07
C GLY A 120 -11.40 -1.44 -11.57
N VAL A 121 -10.47 -0.90 -10.77
CA VAL A 121 -9.37 -1.67 -10.16
C VAL A 121 -9.74 -2.36 -8.83
N GLY A 122 -11.01 -2.36 -8.43
CA GLY A 122 -11.47 -2.94 -7.15
C GLY A 122 -11.32 -2.01 -5.96
N TYR A 123 -11.11 -0.71 -6.19
CA TYR A 123 -10.95 0.33 -5.17
C TYR A 123 -12.28 1.02 -4.79
N GLY A 124 -13.21 1.12 -5.73
CA GLY A 124 -14.55 1.66 -5.53
C GLY A 124 -15.25 1.11 -4.30
N GLY A 125 -15.43 1.92 -3.27
CA GLY A 125 -16.10 1.54 -2.02
C GLY A 125 -15.20 0.92 -0.94
N VAL A 126 -13.87 0.95 -1.08
CA VAL A 126 -12.91 0.60 -0.01
C VAL A 126 -13.13 1.47 1.25
N GLY A 127 -13.49 2.74 1.06
CA GLY A 127 -13.96 3.63 2.13
C GLY A 127 -13.46 5.06 1.98
N SER A 128 -14.13 5.99 2.64
CA SER A 128 -13.88 7.44 2.53
C SER A 128 -12.58 7.93 3.19
N ARG A 129 -11.79 7.05 3.78
CA ARG A 129 -10.47 7.33 4.39
C ARG A 129 -9.45 6.40 3.77
N SER A 130 -9.24 6.58 2.48
CA SER A 130 -8.31 5.77 1.72
C SER A 130 -7.71 6.55 0.56
N ILE A 131 -6.54 6.09 0.14
CA ILE A 131 -5.79 6.54 -1.03
C ILE A 131 -5.47 5.27 -1.83
N ALA A 132 -5.48 5.37 -3.15
CA ALA A 132 -5.02 4.31 -4.02
C ALA A 132 -4.10 4.85 -5.12
N VAL A 133 -3.10 4.06 -5.48
CA VAL A 133 -2.35 4.22 -6.73
C VAL A 133 -2.80 3.09 -7.64
N GLU A 134 -3.55 3.42 -8.69
CA GLU A 134 -4.10 2.46 -9.62
C GLU A 134 -3.20 2.23 -10.83
N PHE A 135 -3.19 0.99 -11.32
CA PHE A 135 -2.60 0.56 -12.59
C PHE A 135 -3.75 -0.02 -13.41
N ASP A 136 -4.43 0.88 -14.11
CA ASP A 136 -5.65 0.59 -14.85
C ASP A 136 -5.30 0.15 -16.28
N THR A 137 -5.96 -0.90 -16.75
CA THR A 137 -5.77 -1.50 -18.07
C THR A 137 -6.99 -1.41 -18.98
N PHE A 138 -8.04 -0.69 -18.56
CA PHE A 138 -9.28 -0.58 -19.30
C PHE A 138 -9.99 0.77 -19.12
N GLN A 139 -10.14 1.54 -20.21
CA GLN A 139 -10.84 2.82 -20.17
C GLN A 139 -12.34 2.71 -19.85
N ASN A 140 -12.69 2.96 -18.60
CA ASN A 140 -14.05 3.12 -18.13
C ASN A 140 -14.53 4.58 -18.25
N VAL A 141 -15.36 4.86 -19.27
CA VAL A 141 -15.99 6.19 -19.47
C VAL A 141 -16.71 6.71 -18.23
N LYS A 142 -17.36 5.82 -17.45
CA LYS A 142 -18.05 6.17 -16.21
C LYS A 142 -17.13 6.60 -15.05
N HIS A 143 -15.85 6.22 -15.11
CA HIS A 143 -14.81 6.61 -14.15
C HIS A 143 -13.97 7.79 -14.68
N ARG A 144 -14.26 8.24 -15.91
CA ARG A 144 -13.59 9.36 -16.60
C ARG A 144 -12.12 9.12 -16.89
N ASP A 145 -11.79 7.86 -17.13
CA ASP A 145 -10.43 7.43 -17.43
C ASP A 145 -9.86 8.17 -18.64
N MET A 146 -8.64 8.68 -18.47
CA MET A 146 -7.99 9.51 -19.46
C MET A 146 -7.51 8.74 -20.70
N SER A 147 -7.20 7.45 -20.53
CA SER A 147 -6.67 6.59 -21.59
C SER A 147 -6.98 5.12 -21.30
N LYS A 148 -6.63 4.24 -22.26
CA LYS A 148 -6.85 2.79 -22.14
C LYS A 148 -6.02 2.13 -21.07
N GLN A 149 -4.80 2.61 -20.83
CA GLN A 149 -3.91 2.07 -19.81
C GLN A 149 -3.20 3.24 -19.15
N HIS A 150 -3.41 3.40 -17.85
CA HIS A 150 -2.92 4.57 -17.12
C HIS A 150 -2.52 4.22 -15.69
N VAL A 151 -1.71 5.10 -15.10
CA VAL A 151 -1.40 5.10 -13.68
C VAL A 151 -2.10 6.30 -13.05
N GLY A 152 -2.87 6.05 -11.99
CA GLY A 152 -3.74 7.04 -11.38
C GLY A 152 -3.57 7.14 -9.86
N LEU A 153 -3.96 8.29 -9.32
CA LEU A 153 -4.05 8.53 -7.88
C LEU A 153 -5.51 8.78 -7.50
N ASN A 154 -6.07 7.90 -6.69
CA ASN A 154 -7.48 7.89 -6.34
C ASN A 154 -7.62 8.08 -4.83
N ILE A 155 -8.74 8.66 -4.39
CA ILE A 155 -9.02 8.85 -2.96
C ILE A 155 -10.46 8.49 -2.60
N ASN A 156 -10.69 8.30 -1.31
CA ASN A 156 -12.00 8.15 -0.69
C ASN A 156 -12.83 6.97 -1.24
N GLY A 157 -12.18 5.96 -1.81
CA GLY A 157 -12.83 4.81 -2.42
C GLY A 157 -13.64 5.17 -3.67
N SER A 158 -13.23 6.21 -4.40
CA SER A 158 -13.72 6.53 -5.74
C SER A 158 -12.80 5.92 -6.78
N ASP A 159 -13.35 5.31 -7.83
CA ASP A 159 -12.56 4.87 -9.00
C ASP A 159 -12.24 6.02 -9.97
N GLU A 160 -12.77 7.24 -9.74
CA GLU A 160 -12.34 8.43 -10.49
C GLU A 160 -11.01 8.94 -9.92
N SER A 161 -9.97 8.91 -10.76
CA SER A 161 -8.64 9.42 -10.46
C SER A 161 -8.62 10.94 -10.22
N LEU A 162 -7.94 11.38 -9.16
CA LEU A 162 -7.63 12.80 -8.93
C LEU A 162 -6.67 13.36 -9.97
N VAL A 163 -5.72 12.51 -10.37
CA VAL A 163 -4.74 12.74 -11.42
C VAL A 163 -4.36 11.38 -11.98
N ALA A 164 -4.19 11.31 -13.29
CA ALA A 164 -3.74 10.14 -13.99
C ALA A 164 -2.79 10.54 -15.10
N VAL A 165 -1.93 9.60 -15.49
CA VAL A 165 -1.02 9.72 -16.62
C VAL A 165 -1.06 8.44 -17.43
N GLU A 166 -0.95 8.56 -18.75
CA GLU A 166 -0.87 7.38 -19.61
C GLU A 166 0.36 6.56 -19.25
N SER A 167 0.19 5.24 -19.19
CA SER A 167 1.30 4.35 -18.89
C SER A 167 2.34 4.42 -20.03
N PRO A 168 3.64 4.59 -19.73
CA PRO A 168 4.69 4.52 -20.75
C PRO A 168 4.88 3.10 -21.31
N PHE A 169 4.26 2.10 -20.66
CA PHE A 169 4.30 0.69 -21.02
C PHE A 169 2.94 0.15 -21.41
N THR A 170 2.93 -0.94 -22.18
CA THR A 170 1.73 -1.76 -22.40
C THR A 170 1.55 -2.70 -21.21
N LEU A 171 0.87 -2.27 -20.15
CA LEU A 171 0.71 -3.04 -18.91
C LEU A 171 0.12 -4.45 -19.11
N THR A 172 -0.62 -4.66 -20.20
CA THR A 172 -1.26 -5.94 -20.57
C THR A 172 -0.36 -6.90 -21.37
N ASP A 173 0.93 -6.61 -21.52
CA ASP A 173 1.85 -7.44 -22.30
C ASP A 173 2.44 -8.64 -21.53
N SER A 174 1.99 -8.87 -20.30
CA SER A 174 2.50 -9.92 -19.39
C SER A 174 3.96 -9.74 -18.96
N ASN A 175 4.58 -8.60 -19.24
CA ASN A 175 5.90 -8.27 -18.69
C ASN A 175 5.80 -7.98 -17.19
N ILE A 176 6.97 -7.99 -16.56
CA ILE A 176 7.13 -7.70 -15.15
C ILE A 176 7.52 -6.23 -15.02
N TYR A 177 6.77 -5.49 -14.20
CA TYR A 177 7.04 -4.10 -13.89
C TYR A 177 7.27 -3.92 -12.40
N THR A 178 8.08 -2.93 -12.03
CA THR A 178 8.24 -2.49 -10.65
C THR A 178 7.68 -1.08 -10.51
N ALA A 179 6.89 -0.86 -9.48
CA ALA A 179 6.38 0.45 -9.11
C ALA A 179 6.91 0.87 -7.74
N TRP A 180 7.09 2.17 -7.57
CA TRP A 180 7.44 2.79 -6.30
C TRP A 180 6.40 3.85 -5.97
N VAL A 181 5.95 3.87 -4.72
CA VAL A 181 5.06 4.89 -4.16
C VAL A 181 5.76 5.51 -2.98
N ASP A 182 6.18 6.75 -3.18
CA ASP A 182 6.89 7.53 -2.19
C ASP A 182 6.01 8.66 -1.69
N TYR A 183 6.18 8.99 -0.43
CA TYR A 183 5.53 10.11 0.20
C TYR A 183 6.54 10.92 1.00
N GLU A 184 6.59 12.21 0.69
CA GLU A 184 7.41 13.19 1.41
C GLU A 184 6.51 14.17 2.17
N PRO A 185 6.62 14.26 3.50
CA PRO A 185 5.85 15.19 4.29
C PRO A 185 6.34 16.64 4.07
N GLY A 186 5.44 17.60 4.25
CA GLY A 186 5.73 19.03 4.11
C GLY A 186 4.46 19.84 4.34
N ASN A 187 4.47 21.14 4.05
CA ASN A 187 3.28 22.00 4.25
C ASN A 187 2.01 21.47 3.56
N ARG A 188 2.17 20.72 2.46
CA ARG A 188 1.07 20.07 1.74
C ARG A 188 1.24 18.57 1.54
N GLY A 189 2.41 18.02 1.84
CA GLY A 189 2.80 16.66 1.50
C GLY A 189 2.87 16.41 -0.01
N THR A 190 3.71 15.47 -0.44
CA THR A 190 3.84 15.11 -1.85
C THR A 190 3.85 13.60 -1.98
N ILE A 191 2.96 13.06 -2.82
CA ILE A 191 3.03 11.66 -3.24
C ILE A 191 3.65 11.58 -4.64
N GLN A 192 4.56 10.63 -4.83
CA GLN A 192 5.24 10.36 -6.08
C GLN A 192 5.11 8.89 -6.44
N VAL A 193 4.79 8.63 -7.70
CA VAL A 193 4.65 7.29 -8.26
C VAL A 193 5.65 7.13 -9.39
N PHE A 194 6.43 6.06 -9.33
CA PHE A 194 7.41 5.69 -10.34
C PHE A 194 7.02 4.32 -10.90
N LEU A 195 7.30 4.10 -12.18
CA LEU A 195 7.04 2.83 -12.85
C LEU A 195 8.21 2.52 -13.80
N GLY A 196 8.76 1.32 -13.69
CA GLY A 196 9.84 0.84 -14.53
C GLY A 196 9.66 -0.63 -14.92
N ASP A 197 10.39 -1.06 -15.94
CA ASP A 197 10.49 -2.44 -16.43
C ASP A 197 11.69 -3.21 -15.83
N SER A 198 12.35 -2.60 -14.84
CA SER A 198 13.48 -3.17 -14.10
C SER A 198 13.30 -2.97 -12.59
N LYS A 199 14.24 -3.50 -11.80
CA LYS A 199 14.27 -3.28 -10.35
C LYS A 199 14.90 -1.95 -9.93
N GLU A 200 15.42 -1.19 -10.89
CA GLU A 200 16.01 0.13 -10.63
C GLU A 200 14.91 1.18 -10.70
N LYS A 201 14.83 2.00 -9.66
CA LYS A 201 13.86 3.10 -9.59
C LYS A 201 14.23 4.17 -10.61
N PRO A 202 13.30 4.59 -11.50
CA PRO A 202 13.53 5.74 -12.38
C PRO A 202 13.88 7.02 -11.61
N GLU A 203 14.71 7.88 -12.21
CA GLU A 203 15.11 9.16 -11.61
C GLU A 203 13.92 10.13 -11.45
N GLU A 204 13.04 10.17 -12.46
CA GLU A 204 11.88 11.04 -12.49
C GLU A 204 10.58 10.28 -12.17
N PRO A 205 9.67 10.87 -11.38
CA PRO A 205 8.37 10.26 -11.12
C PRO A 205 7.52 10.25 -12.39
N LEU A 206 6.81 9.14 -12.60
CA LEU A 206 5.79 9.06 -13.63
C LEU A 206 4.60 9.99 -13.28
N LEU A 207 4.23 10.06 -12.00
CA LEU A 207 3.16 10.89 -11.48
C LEU A 207 3.57 11.51 -10.15
N GLN A 208 3.32 12.80 -9.97
CA GLN A 208 3.55 13.51 -8.70
C GLN A 208 2.37 14.42 -8.37
N ARG A 209 1.98 14.48 -7.10
CA ARG A 209 0.87 15.31 -6.64
C ARG A 209 1.07 15.79 -5.22
N GLU A 210 0.77 17.07 -4.96
CA GLU A 210 0.58 17.56 -3.59
C GLU A 210 -0.63 16.87 -2.96
N LEU A 211 -0.43 16.19 -1.83
CA LEU A 211 -1.46 15.42 -1.15
C LEU A 211 -1.19 15.39 0.36
N SER A 212 -2.11 15.96 1.16
CA SER A 212 -2.05 15.80 2.61
C SER A 212 -2.68 14.46 3.00
N LEU A 213 -1.88 13.58 3.59
CA LEU A 213 -2.38 12.33 4.18
C LEU A 213 -3.39 12.63 5.28
N CYS A 214 -3.16 13.66 6.07
CA CYS A 214 -4.08 14.11 7.11
C CYS A 214 -5.45 14.44 6.53
N ALA A 215 -5.51 15.23 5.47
CA ALA A 215 -6.78 15.65 4.88
C ALA A 215 -7.59 14.46 4.33
N VAL A 216 -6.92 13.49 3.70
CA VAL A 216 -7.60 12.34 3.08
C VAL A 216 -7.90 11.23 4.09
N LEU A 217 -6.91 10.85 4.90
CA LEU A 217 -7.03 9.73 5.82
C LEU A 217 -7.72 10.12 7.14
N GLN A 218 -7.79 11.42 7.45
CA GLN A 218 -8.45 11.98 8.63
C GLN A 218 -7.99 11.29 9.93
N ALA A 219 -6.68 11.20 10.10
CA ALA A 219 -6.07 10.61 11.28
C ALA A 219 -6.36 11.42 12.55
N GLY A 220 -6.49 10.74 13.67
CA GLY A 220 -6.77 11.35 14.97
C GLY A 220 -7.01 10.29 16.03
N VAL A 221 -7.44 10.68 17.24
CA VAL A 221 -7.66 9.74 18.36
C VAL A 221 -8.56 8.56 17.98
N GLN A 222 -9.58 8.79 17.16
CA GLN A 222 -10.54 7.75 16.75
C GLN A 222 -10.07 6.91 15.54
N GLN A 223 -8.95 7.27 14.90
CA GLN A 223 -8.42 6.59 13.72
C GLN A 223 -6.90 6.78 13.62
N GLN A 224 -6.14 5.88 14.24
CA GLN A 224 -4.67 5.87 14.18
C GLN A 224 -4.11 4.72 13.33
N ALA A 225 -4.91 3.67 13.11
CA ALA A 225 -4.52 2.52 12.32
C ALA A 225 -4.81 2.76 10.83
N PHE A 226 -3.78 2.59 10.00
CA PHE A 226 -3.88 2.57 8.54
C PHE A 226 -3.19 1.33 8.01
N PHE A 227 -3.64 0.82 6.88
CA PHE A 227 -3.11 -0.42 6.31
C PHE A 227 -2.66 -0.16 4.89
N PHE A 228 -1.50 -0.71 4.55
CA PHE A 228 -1.13 -0.88 3.17
C PHE A 228 -1.78 -2.15 2.62
N GLY A 229 -2.30 -2.05 1.39
CA GLY A 229 -3.00 -3.11 0.69
C GLY A 229 -2.69 -3.18 -0.80
N PHE A 230 -3.13 -4.28 -1.41
CA PHE A 230 -3.45 -4.32 -2.82
C PHE A 230 -4.90 -4.73 -2.98
N VAL A 231 -5.59 -4.15 -3.97
CA VAL A 231 -6.91 -4.59 -4.43
C VAL A 231 -6.87 -4.77 -5.94
N ALA A 232 -7.66 -5.69 -6.48
CA ALA A 232 -7.79 -5.92 -7.91
C ALA A 232 -9.22 -6.33 -8.25
N SER A 233 -9.63 -6.07 -9.49
CA SER A 233 -10.90 -6.59 -9.99
C SER A 233 -10.85 -7.01 -11.46
N THR A 234 -11.77 -7.90 -11.84
CA THR A 234 -12.08 -8.22 -13.22
C THR A 234 -13.53 -7.91 -13.52
N THR A 235 -13.86 -7.59 -14.78
CA THR A 235 -15.25 -7.44 -15.21
C THR A 235 -15.77 -8.69 -15.93
N VAL A 236 -16.75 -8.53 -16.82
CA VAL A 236 -17.30 -9.63 -17.62
C VAL A 236 -16.31 -10.03 -18.70
N GLN A 237 -15.87 -9.11 -19.55
CA GLN A 237 -14.78 -9.25 -20.53
C GLN A 237 -14.30 -7.85 -20.96
N PRO A 238 -13.00 -7.65 -21.29
CA PRO A 238 -11.91 -8.59 -21.07
C PRO A 238 -11.60 -8.86 -19.59
N PHE A 239 -10.76 -9.84 -19.28
CA PHE A 239 -10.26 -10.07 -17.91
C PHE A 239 -8.81 -10.53 -17.94
N GLN A 240 -8.08 -10.30 -16.85
CA GLN A 240 -6.68 -10.67 -16.69
C GLN A 240 -6.39 -11.21 -15.28
N LYS A 241 -5.26 -11.91 -15.15
CA LYS A 241 -4.68 -12.22 -13.84
C LYS A 241 -3.92 -11.00 -13.32
N HIS A 242 -4.04 -10.77 -12.02
CA HIS A 242 -3.28 -9.73 -11.32
C HIS A 242 -2.29 -10.42 -10.38
N VAL A 243 -1.01 -10.32 -10.68
CA VAL A 243 0.07 -11.02 -9.97
C VAL A 243 0.96 -10.00 -9.27
N ILE A 244 1.10 -10.12 -7.96
CA ILE A 244 2.12 -9.40 -7.18
C ILE A 244 3.30 -10.35 -6.98
N VAL A 245 4.48 -10.00 -7.47
CA VAL A 245 5.68 -10.83 -7.42
C VAL A 245 6.51 -10.40 -6.21
N TYR A 246 6.78 -11.35 -5.30
CA TYR A 246 7.67 -11.09 -4.18
C TYR A 246 9.11 -11.38 -4.61
N SER A 247 9.82 -10.34 -5.03
CA SER A 247 11.28 -10.39 -5.07
C SER A 247 11.80 -10.03 -3.68
N ASN A 248 12.26 -11.00 -2.88
CA ASN A 248 13.04 -10.83 -1.65
C ASN A 248 13.08 -9.41 -1.06
N VAL A 249 12.25 -9.18 -0.03
CA VAL A 249 12.17 -7.91 0.71
C VAL A 249 13.53 -7.57 1.32
N GLN A 250 14.30 -6.69 0.67
CA GLN A 250 15.20 -5.79 1.37
C GLN A 250 14.37 -4.56 1.75
N THR A 251 13.85 -4.53 3.00
CA THR A 251 13.47 -3.26 3.61
C THR A 251 14.75 -2.50 3.97
N GLU A 252 15.46 -1.99 2.98
CA GLU A 252 16.38 -0.88 3.24
C GLU A 252 15.53 0.38 3.32
N ILE A 253 14.96 0.60 4.50
CA ILE A 253 14.56 1.94 4.93
C ILE A 253 15.88 2.72 5.03
N PRO A 254 16.11 3.77 4.22
CA PRO A 254 17.27 4.64 4.42
C PRO A 254 17.21 5.20 5.85
N PRO A 255 18.33 5.25 6.60
CA PRO A 255 18.29 5.74 7.98
C PRO A 255 17.70 7.16 8.00
N PRO A 256 16.59 7.40 8.75
CA PRO A 256 16.06 8.74 8.91
C PRO A 256 17.11 9.61 9.62
N LYS A 257 17.39 10.79 9.06
CA LYS A 257 18.12 11.85 9.75
C LYS A 257 17.39 12.17 11.06
N LEU A 258 18.10 12.03 12.17
CA LEU A 258 17.56 12.08 13.53
C LEU A 258 17.21 13.50 13.99
N VAL A 259 16.02 13.66 14.56
CA VAL A 259 15.67 14.75 15.48
C VAL A 259 15.24 14.10 16.80
N GLN A 260 15.95 14.37 17.90
CA GLN A 260 15.73 13.77 19.22
C GLN A 260 14.55 14.40 19.96
N ILE A 261 13.72 13.57 20.60
CA ILE A 261 12.94 13.93 21.80
C ILE A 261 12.91 12.72 22.76
N ASN A 262 13.25 12.95 24.03
CA ASN A 262 13.48 11.94 25.08
C ASN A 262 12.19 11.44 25.77
N GLU A 263 12.19 10.11 25.96
CA GLU A 263 11.69 9.20 27.03
C GLU A 263 10.36 9.42 27.77
N GLN A 264 9.51 8.38 27.78
CA GLN A 264 9.40 7.37 28.88
C GLN A 264 8.19 6.42 28.68
N ALA A 265 8.42 5.17 28.28
CA ALA A 265 7.57 4.01 28.63
C ALA A 265 8.30 2.69 28.31
N ARG A 266 8.35 1.78 29.29
CA ARG A 266 9.08 0.51 29.25
C ARG A 266 8.28 -0.56 28.50
N GLY A 267 8.96 -1.31 27.62
CA GLY A 267 8.53 -2.65 27.17
C GLY A 267 8.80 -2.95 25.69
N LEU A 268 9.92 -3.65 25.43
CA LEU A 268 10.44 -4.20 24.14
C LEU A 268 11.18 -3.21 23.22
N SER A 269 12.43 -3.57 22.93
CA SER A 269 13.53 -2.73 22.41
C SER A 269 13.51 -2.58 20.89
N LEU A 270 13.49 -1.33 20.41
CA LEU A 270 13.91 -0.92 19.06
C LEU A 270 15.25 -0.18 19.21
N SER A 271 16.32 -0.60 18.52
CA SER A 271 17.61 0.11 18.59
C SER A 271 17.63 1.30 17.61
N LEU A 272 17.67 2.53 18.15
CA LEU A 272 18.03 3.74 17.40
C LEU A 272 19.52 4.02 17.55
N ALA A 273 20.22 4.27 16.44
CA ALA A 273 21.58 4.80 16.46
C ALA A 273 21.53 6.34 16.46
N THR A 274 22.41 6.98 17.23
CA THR A 274 22.58 8.43 17.30
C THR A 274 23.73 8.90 16.40
N TYR A 275 23.57 10.06 15.75
CA TYR A 275 24.64 10.73 15.00
C TYR A 275 25.46 11.63 15.94
N ALA A 276 26.79 11.48 15.90
CA ALA A 276 27.74 12.38 16.53
C ALA A 276 28.34 13.31 15.47
N PRO A 277 28.37 14.64 15.66
CA PRO A 277 29.06 15.54 14.75
C PRO A 277 30.58 15.33 14.82
N PRO A 278 31.34 15.61 13.74
CA PRO A 278 32.79 15.47 13.73
C PRO A 278 33.42 16.37 14.80
N GLN A 279 34.27 15.82 15.67
CA GLN A 279 35.09 16.64 16.55
C GLN A 279 36.13 17.39 15.71
N ALA A 280 36.23 18.71 15.96
CA ALA A 280 37.33 19.52 15.47
C ALA A 280 38.65 18.95 16.00
N ASN A 281 39.58 18.69 15.09
CA ASN A 281 40.90 18.13 15.39
C ASN A 281 41.79 19.22 16.03
N PRO A 282 42.20 19.11 17.31
CA PRO A 282 43.16 20.05 17.87
C PRO A 282 44.56 19.56 17.54
N SER A 283 45.07 19.92 16.37
CA SER A 283 46.51 19.83 16.10
C SER A 283 47.00 21.04 15.32
N ARG A 284 47.30 22.11 16.06
CA ARG A 284 48.52 22.94 15.95
C ARG A 284 48.34 24.24 16.73
N ALA A 285 48.91 24.28 17.92
CA ALA A 285 49.57 25.48 18.40
C ALA A 285 51.01 25.05 18.77
N MET A 286 51.97 25.73 18.14
CA MET A 286 53.36 25.79 18.61
C MET A 286 53.42 26.52 19.95
#